data_AF-A0A011M6F6-F1
#
_entry.id   AF-A0A011M6F6-F1
#
_cell.length_a   1.000
_cell.length_b   1.000
_cell.length_c   1.000
_cell.angle_alpha   90.00
_cell.angle_beta   90.00
_cell.angle_gamma   90.00
#
_symmetry.space_group_name_H-M   'P 1'
#
loop_
_entity.id
_entity.type
_entity.pdbx_description
1 polymer ?
#
loop_
_entity_poly.entity_id
_entity_poly.type
_entity_poly.pdbx_seq_one_letter_code
_entity_poly.pdbx_strand_id
1 'polypeptide(L)'
;MTGTANINGTGNDLANVLTGNTGANRLTGGAGNDTYVVDNAGDVVIEVAGEGTDLVQSSITHTLAANVENVTLTGTSAINGTGNDLANTLTGNSADNILDGGAGADTLVGGAGNDTYYVSTGDTVTEGSGAGTDTVIADVTWTLASNLENLTLAGAAAINGTGNTLANLIIGNGANNTLSGGSGADTMQGGAGDDTYVVDNTADVVIEAAGAGTDLVQAGVTYALSANLENLTLTGSTAINGSGNDLNNLLTGNSGANTLTGGAGNDTLNGGAAADTLIGGSGDDSYTVDSAADIVTESAGEGIDVVNSSVTLTLAANVEALVLTGSSALNGTGHDLANLLRGNTGNNVLNGAAGDDILEGGDGNDTLTDTAGTALFNGGAGTDTINGGAAAELFRGGLGNDTYSTAGGDDVLLFNKGDGQDTFATGGTGGDTLSLGGDLAYADLSFSKSSNDLVLKTGGTDQITFKDWYAAAPSTPVLKLQVIAEAMAGFAQGGSDPLKDQKIESFNFSGLVGAFDAARAANPGLTTWALTNALATFQLAGSDSAAVGGDLAYQYGKNGTLTGIGLTSAQQVIGDAGFGAQAQTLRPLAAIQEGSVRLS
;
A
#
# COMPACT_ATOMS: atom_id res chain seq x y z
N MET A 1 29.79 -54.44 -39.82
CA MET A 1 30.05 -54.80 -41.24
C MET A 1 31.36 -54.11 -41.68
N THR A 2 31.98 -54.40 -42.83
CA THR A 2 33.23 -53.70 -43.25
C THR A 2 33.09 -53.07 -44.64
N GLY A 3 33.90 -52.04 -44.94
CA GLY A 3 33.90 -51.32 -46.22
C GLY A 3 33.31 -49.91 -46.13
N THR A 4 33.10 -49.27 -47.28
CA THR A 4 32.58 -47.88 -47.38
C THR A 4 31.27 -47.77 -48.15
N ALA A 5 30.70 -48.90 -48.59
CA ALA A 5 29.44 -48.93 -49.32
C ALA A 5 28.27 -48.87 -48.33
N ASN A 6 27.15 -48.27 -48.75
CA ASN A 6 25.90 -48.31 -48.01
C ASN A 6 25.43 -49.77 -47.85
N ILE A 7 25.06 -50.17 -46.63
CA ILE A 7 24.57 -51.52 -46.35
C ILE A 7 23.20 -51.47 -45.66
N ASN A 8 22.33 -52.42 -46.01
CA ASN A 8 21.12 -52.72 -45.25
C ASN A 8 21.37 -53.95 -44.37
N GLY A 9 21.55 -53.75 -43.07
CA GLY A 9 21.62 -54.81 -42.07
C GLY A 9 20.22 -55.12 -41.53
N THR A 10 19.86 -56.40 -41.48
CA THR A 10 18.63 -56.86 -40.86
C THR A 10 18.95 -57.96 -39.85
N GLY A 11 18.48 -57.79 -38.62
CA GLY A 11 18.60 -58.74 -37.54
C GLY A 11 17.52 -59.82 -37.56
N ASN A 12 17.34 -60.47 -36.41
CA ASN A 12 16.36 -61.53 -36.16
C ASN A 12 15.77 -61.35 -34.76
N ASP A 13 14.83 -62.23 -34.38
CA ASP A 13 14.08 -62.18 -33.11
C ASP A 13 14.90 -62.36 -31.79
N LEU A 14 16.22 -62.18 -31.81
CA LEU A 14 17.11 -62.24 -30.65
C LEU A 14 17.72 -60.85 -30.40
N ALA A 15 18.40 -60.66 -29.27
CA ALA A 15 19.24 -59.49 -29.05
C ALA A 15 20.45 -59.44 -30.02
N ASN A 16 20.37 -58.57 -31.01
CA ASN A 16 21.31 -58.39 -32.11
C ASN A 16 22.23 -57.18 -31.84
N VAL A 17 23.45 -57.23 -32.37
CA VAL A 17 24.35 -56.06 -32.43
C VAL A 17 24.64 -55.74 -33.88
N LEU A 18 24.07 -54.66 -34.38
CA LEU A 18 24.19 -54.20 -35.75
C LEU A 18 25.19 -53.04 -35.84
N THR A 19 26.42 -53.36 -36.24
CA THR A 19 27.47 -52.34 -36.43
C THR A 19 27.56 -51.89 -37.88
N GLY A 20 27.31 -50.60 -38.10
CA GLY A 20 27.52 -49.93 -39.38
C GLY A 20 28.97 -50.02 -39.86
N ASN A 21 29.18 -49.70 -41.14
CA ASN A 21 30.47 -49.36 -41.69
C ASN A 21 30.49 -47.85 -41.96
N THR A 22 31.59 -47.32 -42.50
CA THR A 22 31.71 -45.87 -42.70
C THR A 22 30.81 -45.27 -43.79
N GLY A 23 30.00 -46.09 -44.49
CA GLY A 23 28.99 -45.63 -45.44
C GLY A 23 27.66 -45.29 -44.75
N ALA A 24 26.66 -44.82 -45.50
CA ALA A 24 25.33 -44.56 -44.95
C ALA A 24 24.52 -45.86 -44.90
N ASN A 25 24.20 -46.36 -43.71
CA ASN A 25 23.61 -47.68 -43.53
C ASN A 25 22.13 -47.65 -43.17
N ARG A 26 21.42 -48.75 -43.39
CA ARG A 26 20.08 -48.99 -42.82
C ARG A 26 20.20 -50.18 -41.88
N LEU A 27 19.90 -49.99 -40.61
CA LEU A 27 20.01 -51.02 -39.58
C LEU A 27 18.60 -51.31 -39.06
N THR A 28 18.16 -52.56 -39.21
CA THR A 28 16.85 -53.05 -38.75
C THR A 28 17.06 -54.23 -37.84
N GLY A 29 16.59 -54.16 -36.61
CA GLY A 29 16.84 -55.15 -35.56
C GLY A 29 15.90 -56.32 -35.64
N GLY A 30 14.59 -56.03 -35.60
CA GLY A 30 13.55 -57.03 -35.44
C GLY A 30 13.24 -57.23 -33.96
N ALA A 31 12.57 -58.32 -33.59
CA ALA A 31 12.25 -58.57 -32.19
C ALA A 31 13.51 -58.86 -31.33
N GLY A 32 13.42 -58.60 -30.03
CA GLY A 32 14.56 -58.71 -29.11
C GLY A 32 15.10 -57.33 -28.73
N ASN A 33 16.02 -57.29 -27.77
CA ASN A 33 16.65 -56.03 -27.34
C ASN A 33 17.95 -55.85 -28.13
N ASP A 34 17.90 -55.00 -29.13
CA ASP A 34 18.95 -54.83 -30.12
C ASP A 34 19.85 -53.63 -29.82
N THR A 35 21.05 -53.67 -30.38
CA THR A 35 22.05 -52.60 -30.27
C THR A 35 22.52 -52.16 -31.65
N TYR A 36 22.34 -50.89 -31.94
CA TYR A 36 22.75 -50.23 -33.17
C TYR A 36 24.01 -49.41 -32.94
N VAL A 37 25.10 -49.72 -33.63
CA VAL A 37 26.30 -48.89 -33.58
C VAL A 37 26.32 -47.95 -34.78
N VAL A 38 26.13 -46.66 -34.50
CA VAL A 38 25.97 -45.57 -35.48
C VAL A 38 27.22 -44.69 -35.49
N ASP A 39 27.88 -44.62 -36.63
CA ASP A 39 29.12 -43.85 -36.82
C ASP A 39 29.06 -42.88 -38.02
N ASN A 40 28.00 -42.92 -38.81
CA ASN A 40 27.77 -42.06 -39.96
C ASN A 40 26.41 -41.35 -39.87
N ALA A 41 26.37 -40.04 -40.14
CA ALA A 41 25.12 -39.25 -40.09
C ALA A 41 24.06 -39.69 -41.12
N GLY A 42 24.46 -40.47 -42.14
CA GLY A 42 23.56 -41.11 -43.09
C GLY A 42 22.99 -42.45 -42.63
N ASP A 43 23.38 -42.95 -41.45
CA ASP A 43 22.81 -44.18 -40.89
C ASP A 43 21.35 -43.97 -40.47
N VAL A 44 20.52 -44.98 -40.75
CA VAL A 44 19.09 -45.00 -40.42
C VAL A 44 18.80 -46.25 -39.61
N VAL A 45 18.40 -46.04 -38.36
CA VAL A 45 17.86 -47.09 -37.48
C VAL A 45 16.37 -47.25 -37.74
N ILE A 46 15.89 -48.49 -37.77
CA ILE A 46 14.49 -48.82 -38.05
C ILE A 46 14.03 -49.84 -37.03
N GLU A 47 13.07 -49.43 -36.21
CA GLU A 47 12.38 -50.30 -35.25
C GLU A 47 10.86 -50.26 -35.44
N VAL A 48 10.21 -51.38 -35.13
CA VAL A 48 8.74 -51.47 -35.06
C VAL A 48 8.30 -51.54 -33.60
N ALA A 49 7.14 -50.94 -33.32
CA ALA A 49 6.58 -50.91 -31.99
C ALA A 49 6.42 -52.32 -31.37
N GLY A 50 6.92 -52.48 -30.14
CA GLY A 50 6.79 -53.70 -29.35
C GLY A 50 7.78 -54.81 -29.73
N GLU A 51 8.82 -54.49 -30.49
CA GLU A 51 9.88 -55.44 -30.85
C GLU A 51 10.93 -55.62 -29.74
N GLY A 52 11.11 -54.67 -28.83
CA GLY A 52 12.09 -54.83 -27.75
C GLY A 52 12.28 -53.61 -26.87
N THR A 53 13.46 -53.55 -26.25
CA THR A 53 14.02 -52.34 -25.65
C THR A 53 15.41 -52.16 -26.20
N ASP A 54 15.54 -51.19 -27.10
CA ASP A 54 16.66 -51.12 -28.03
C ASP A 54 17.62 -49.99 -27.68
N LEU A 55 18.87 -50.12 -28.10
CA LEU A 55 19.96 -49.20 -27.77
C LEU A 55 20.68 -48.72 -29.03
N VAL A 56 20.85 -47.41 -29.16
CA VAL A 56 21.80 -46.82 -30.09
C VAL A 56 23.10 -46.48 -29.36
N GLN A 57 24.22 -47.05 -29.78
CA GLN A 57 25.55 -46.59 -29.44
C GLN A 57 26.05 -45.67 -30.54
N SER A 58 26.18 -44.37 -30.27
CA SER A 58 26.54 -43.39 -31.29
C SER A 58 27.90 -42.75 -31.03
N SER A 59 28.73 -42.61 -32.06
CA SER A 59 29.96 -41.79 -32.01
C SER A 59 29.79 -40.42 -32.69
N ILE A 60 28.54 -40.05 -32.98
CA ILE A 60 28.12 -38.77 -33.59
C ILE A 60 26.88 -38.24 -32.87
N THR A 61 26.49 -37.00 -33.15
CA THR A 61 25.17 -36.49 -32.70
C THR A 61 24.05 -37.32 -33.29
N HIS A 62 23.07 -37.71 -32.47
CA HIS A 62 22.01 -38.63 -32.89
C HIS A 62 20.65 -38.29 -32.27
N THR A 63 19.60 -38.44 -33.09
CA THR A 63 18.20 -38.37 -32.69
C THR A 63 17.58 -39.76 -32.85
N LEU A 64 16.96 -40.28 -31.79
CA LEU A 64 16.34 -41.60 -31.81
C LEU A 64 15.21 -41.65 -32.84
N ALA A 65 15.21 -42.71 -33.64
CA ALA A 65 14.07 -43.04 -34.49
C ALA A 65 12.88 -43.46 -33.61
N ALA A 66 11.66 -43.43 -34.16
CA ALA A 66 10.49 -43.93 -33.45
C ALA A 66 10.68 -45.40 -33.02
N ASN A 67 10.12 -45.76 -31.86
CA ASN A 67 10.21 -47.10 -31.26
C ASN A 67 11.61 -47.52 -30.77
N VAL A 68 12.55 -46.58 -30.63
CA VAL A 68 13.85 -46.86 -30.02
C VAL A 68 13.89 -46.20 -28.65
N GLU A 69 14.30 -46.95 -27.61
CA GLU A 69 14.20 -46.48 -26.23
C GLU A 69 15.48 -45.82 -25.72
N ASN A 70 16.67 -46.26 -26.14
CA ASN A 70 17.91 -45.83 -25.47
C ASN A 70 18.96 -45.33 -26.45
N VAL A 71 19.75 -44.34 -26.02
CA VAL A 71 20.98 -43.93 -26.69
C VAL A 71 22.13 -43.79 -25.68
N THR A 72 23.30 -44.25 -26.06
CA THR A 72 24.56 -44.01 -25.37
C THR A 72 25.54 -43.35 -26.35
N LEU A 73 25.96 -42.14 -26.03
CA LEU A 73 26.99 -41.40 -26.74
C LEU A 73 28.36 -41.97 -26.35
N THR A 74 29.22 -42.15 -27.35
CA THR A 74 30.53 -42.78 -27.20
C THR A 74 31.64 -41.85 -27.69
N GLY A 75 32.89 -42.20 -27.37
CA GLY A 75 34.03 -41.36 -27.70
C GLY A 75 34.18 -40.18 -26.75
N THR A 76 34.92 -39.16 -27.18
CA THR A 76 35.30 -37.99 -26.37
C THR A 76 35.00 -36.67 -27.08
N SER A 77 34.22 -36.71 -28.15
CA SER A 77 33.80 -35.51 -28.88
C SER A 77 32.51 -34.99 -28.26
N ALA A 78 32.33 -33.67 -28.22
CA ALA A 78 31.06 -33.04 -27.86
C ALA A 78 30.03 -33.38 -28.94
N ILE A 79 29.10 -34.28 -28.60
CA ILE A 79 28.03 -34.77 -29.45
C ILE A 79 26.73 -34.78 -28.63
N ASN A 80 25.60 -34.75 -29.31
CA ASN A 80 24.30 -34.56 -28.64
C ASN A 80 23.38 -35.76 -28.85
N GLY A 81 22.46 -35.95 -27.91
CA GLY A 81 21.41 -36.96 -27.96
C GLY A 81 20.04 -36.31 -27.94
N THR A 82 19.14 -36.78 -28.80
CA THR A 82 17.72 -36.38 -28.77
C THR A 82 16.85 -37.63 -28.74
N GLY A 83 15.90 -37.68 -27.81
CA GLY A 83 14.90 -38.74 -27.71
C GLY A 83 13.79 -38.62 -28.75
N ASN A 84 12.69 -39.32 -28.49
CA ASN A 84 11.48 -39.36 -29.31
C ASN A 84 10.24 -39.17 -28.41
N ASP A 85 9.11 -39.82 -28.72
CA ASP A 85 7.86 -39.70 -27.96
C ASP A 85 7.72 -40.77 -26.84
N LEU A 86 8.74 -41.60 -26.64
CA LEU A 86 8.76 -42.69 -25.65
C LEU A 86 9.50 -42.25 -24.38
N ALA A 87 9.36 -43.05 -23.31
CA ALA A 87 10.26 -42.93 -22.16
C ALA A 87 11.65 -43.45 -22.53
N ASN A 88 12.57 -42.53 -22.84
CA ASN A 88 13.90 -42.81 -23.30
C ASN A 88 14.95 -42.81 -22.18
N THR A 89 16.06 -43.53 -22.38
CA THR A 89 17.29 -43.34 -21.58
C THR A 89 18.40 -42.77 -22.46
N LEU A 90 18.82 -41.55 -22.17
CA LEU A 90 19.92 -40.87 -22.87
C LEU A 90 21.14 -40.86 -21.95
N THR A 91 22.24 -41.47 -22.39
CA THR A 91 23.52 -41.44 -21.68
C THR A 91 24.57 -40.73 -22.54
N GLY A 92 25.11 -39.63 -22.01
CA GLY A 92 26.19 -38.86 -22.59
C GLY A 92 27.57 -39.51 -22.43
N ASN A 93 28.58 -38.85 -22.98
CA ASN A 93 29.98 -39.23 -22.89
C ASN A 93 30.74 -38.32 -21.91
N SER A 94 32.05 -38.19 -22.05
CA SER A 94 32.88 -37.38 -21.13
C SER A 94 33.12 -35.95 -21.61
N ALA A 95 32.38 -35.49 -22.61
CA ALA A 95 32.44 -34.14 -23.14
C ALA A 95 31.09 -33.46 -22.93
N ASP A 96 31.07 -32.13 -23.02
CA ASP A 96 29.84 -31.33 -22.95
C ASP A 96 28.82 -31.82 -23.99
N ASN A 97 27.68 -32.35 -23.54
CA ASN A 97 26.60 -32.89 -24.35
C ASN A 97 25.32 -32.09 -24.15
N ILE A 98 24.52 -31.97 -25.21
CA ILE A 98 23.12 -31.58 -25.11
C ILE A 98 22.28 -32.84 -25.19
N LEU A 99 21.50 -33.12 -24.14
CA LEU A 99 20.57 -34.23 -24.05
C LEU A 99 19.14 -33.67 -24.00
N ASP A 100 18.38 -33.93 -25.05
CA ASP A 100 16.97 -33.52 -25.17
C ASP A 100 16.09 -34.77 -25.09
N GLY A 101 15.32 -34.91 -24.01
CA GLY A 101 14.44 -36.07 -23.80
C GLY A 101 13.37 -36.19 -24.88
N GLY A 102 12.90 -35.05 -25.40
CA GLY A 102 11.71 -35.02 -26.25
C GLY A 102 10.44 -35.11 -25.42
N ALA A 103 9.50 -35.95 -25.84
CA ALA A 103 8.28 -36.21 -25.10
C ALA A 103 8.34 -37.60 -24.47
N GLY A 104 7.84 -37.74 -23.25
CA GLY A 104 7.98 -39.02 -22.55
C GLY A 104 8.28 -38.75 -21.09
N ALA A 105 8.67 -39.81 -20.38
CA ALA A 105 9.24 -39.69 -19.05
C ALA A 105 10.66 -40.24 -19.15
N ASP A 106 11.60 -39.35 -19.43
CA ASP A 106 12.95 -39.70 -19.85
C ASP A 106 13.92 -39.80 -18.67
N THR A 107 15.01 -40.53 -18.87
CA THR A 107 16.16 -40.57 -17.96
C THR A 107 17.38 -40.02 -18.70
N LEU A 108 17.87 -38.86 -18.28
CA LEU A 108 19.01 -38.19 -18.87
C LEU A 108 20.23 -38.30 -17.94
N VAL A 109 21.35 -38.78 -18.46
CA VAL A 109 22.61 -38.99 -17.74
C VAL A 109 23.74 -38.39 -18.58
N GLY A 110 24.30 -37.25 -18.21
CA GLY A 110 25.29 -36.53 -19.04
C GLY A 110 26.68 -37.14 -18.96
N GLY A 111 27.13 -37.42 -17.73
CA GLY A 111 28.37 -38.14 -17.49
C GLY A 111 29.47 -37.24 -16.95
N ALA A 112 30.32 -36.71 -17.79
CA ALA A 112 31.32 -35.71 -17.39
C ALA A 112 31.42 -34.64 -18.47
N GLY A 113 31.89 -33.45 -18.13
CA GLY A 113 31.74 -32.28 -18.97
C GLY A 113 30.59 -31.41 -18.47
N ASN A 114 30.38 -30.27 -19.10
CA ASN A 114 29.29 -29.36 -18.78
C ASN A 114 28.11 -29.67 -19.69
N ASP A 115 27.16 -30.45 -19.19
CA ASP A 115 26.04 -30.97 -19.95
C ASP A 115 24.82 -30.04 -19.87
N THR A 116 23.97 -30.10 -20.89
CA THR A 116 22.70 -29.38 -20.96
C THR A 116 21.54 -30.33 -21.20
N TYR A 117 20.55 -30.28 -20.33
CA TYR A 117 19.35 -31.12 -20.34
C TYR A 117 18.14 -30.32 -20.76
N TYR A 118 17.41 -30.76 -21.79
CA TYR A 118 16.06 -30.29 -22.04
C TYR A 118 15.09 -31.30 -21.42
N VAL A 119 14.29 -30.83 -20.46
CA VAL A 119 13.39 -31.68 -19.67
C VAL A 119 11.95 -31.21 -19.77
N SER A 120 11.05 -32.20 -19.75
CA SER A 120 9.60 -32.05 -19.77
C SER A 120 8.95 -32.83 -18.61
N THR A 121 7.63 -33.04 -18.68
CA THR A 121 6.87 -33.67 -17.59
C THR A 121 7.22 -35.15 -17.45
N GLY A 122 7.82 -35.52 -16.32
CA GLY A 122 8.11 -36.92 -15.97
C GLY A 122 9.57 -37.30 -16.13
N ASP A 123 10.38 -36.41 -16.69
CA ASP A 123 11.81 -36.63 -16.88
C ASP A 123 12.58 -36.65 -15.56
N THR A 124 13.72 -37.32 -15.58
CA THR A 124 14.69 -37.38 -14.49
C THR A 124 16.09 -37.14 -15.03
N VAL A 125 16.88 -36.37 -14.29
CA VAL A 125 18.28 -36.10 -14.61
C VAL A 125 19.15 -36.68 -13.51
N THR A 126 20.21 -37.41 -13.90
CA THR A 126 21.17 -37.99 -12.97
C THR A 126 22.56 -37.49 -13.29
N GLU A 127 23.20 -36.84 -12.32
CA GLU A 127 24.56 -36.33 -12.47
C GLU A 127 25.56 -36.81 -11.42
N GLY A 128 26.82 -36.91 -11.84
CA GLY A 128 27.95 -37.35 -11.04
C GLY A 128 28.54 -36.22 -10.21
N SER A 129 29.07 -36.54 -9.02
CA SER A 129 29.77 -35.53 -8.22
C SER A 129 31.05 -35.07 -8.92
N GLY A 130 31.17 -33.76 -9.19
CA GLY A 130 32.31 -33.17 -9.88
C GLY A 130 32.39 -33.55 -11.36
N ALA A 131 31.25 -33.88 -11.98
CA ALA A 131 31.12 -34.20 -13.39
C ALA A 131 31.30 -32.97 -14.30
N GLY A 132 30.91 -31.79 -13.83
CA GLY A 132 31.03 -30.53 -14.56
C GLY A 132 30.24 -29.43 -13.89
N THR A 133 29.79 -28.46 -14.68
CA THR A 133 28.78 -27.47 -14.31
C THR A 133 27.63 -27.60 -15.28
N ASP A 134 26.53 -28.15 -14.79
CA ASP A 134 25.48 -28.69 -15.63
C ASP A 134 24.22 -27.81 -15.61
N THR A 135 23.49 -27.81 -16.72
CA THR A 135 22.34 -26.91 -16.92
C THR A 135 21.09 -27.70 -17.28
N VAL A 136 20.01 -27.48 -16.52
CA VAL A 136 18.67 -27.95 -16.90
C VAL A 136 17.88 -26.80 -17.51
N ILE A 137 17.29 -27.04 -18.67
CA ILE A 137 16.31 -26.17 -19.34
C ILE A 137 14.95 -26.89 -19.25
N ALA A 138 14.03 -26.34 -18.46
CA ALA A 138 12.76 -26.97 -18.15
C ALA A 138 11.58 -26.15 -18.66
N ASP A 139 10.64 -26.74 -19.39
CA ASP A 139 9.35 -26.13 -19.74
C ASP A 139 8.22 -26.48 -18.74
N VAL A 140 8.62 -27.08 -17.61
CA VAL A 140 7.78 -27.49 -16.48
C VAL A 140 8.37 -26.99 -15.16
N THR A 141 7.57 -26.97 -14.10
CA THR A 141 8.10 -26.76 -12.74
C THR A 141 9.14 -27.81 -12.42
N TRP A 142 10.32 -27.37 -11.98
CA TRP A 142 11.47 -28.25 -11.83
C TRP A 142 12.21 -28.07 -10.50
N THR A 143 12.71 -29.18 -9.97
CA THR A 143 13.62 -29.20 -8.82
C THR A 143 14.92 -29.87 -9.24
N LEU A 144 16.05 -29.18 -9.09
CA LEU A 144 17.36 -29.75 -9.40
C LEU A 144 17.66 -30.94 -8.49
N ALA A 145 18.02 -32.07 -9.10
CA ALA A 145 18.63 -33.19 -8.39
C ALA A 145 20.02 -32.79 -7.87
N SER A 146 20.62 -33.64 -7.03
CA SER A 146 21.98 -33.42 -6.54
C SER A 146 23.00 -33.30 -7.67
N ASN A 147 24.05 -32.49 -7.47
CA ASN A 147 25.14 -32.27 -8.43
C ASN A 147 24.75 -31.49 -9.70
N LEU A 148 23.58 -30.86 -9.74
CA LEU A 148 23.21 -29.94 -10.81
C LEU A 148 23.33 -28.49 -10.29
N GLU A 149 23.93 -27.62 -11.09
CA GLU A 149 24.23 -26.23 -10.70
C GLU A 149 23.23 -25.24 -11.29
N ASN A 150 22.82 -25.39 -12.55
CA ASN A 150 22.03 -24.36 -13.22
C ASN A 150 20.63 -24.85 -13.63
N LEU A 151 19.63 -23.98 -13.47
CA LEU A 151 18.27 -24.16 -13.95
C LEU A 151 17.85 -22.94 -14.77
N THR A 152 17.27 -23.17 -15.95
CA THR A 152 16.59 -22.14 -16.75
C THR A 152 15.17 -22.62 -17.05
N LEU A 153 14.18 -21.82 -16.67
CA LEU A 153 12.78 -22.06 -16.99
C LEU A 153 12.50 -21.54 -18.40
N ALA A 154 11.85 -22.36 -19.22
CA ALA A 154 11.53 -22.07 -20.60
C ALA A 154 10.01 -21.90 -20.79
N GLY A 155 9.62 -21.49 -22.00
CA GLY A 155 8.22 -21.31 -22.36
C GLY A 155 7.59 -20.07 -21.75
N ALA A 156 6.25 -20.05 -21.74
CA ALA A 156 5.44 -18.90 -21.31
C ALA A 156 4.46 -19.26 -20.18
N ALA A 157 4.54 -20.49 -19.66
CA ALA A 157 3.72 -20.91 -18.53
C ALA A 157 4.32 -20.38 -17.22
N ALA A 158 3.47 -20.06 -16.24
CA ALA A 158 3.90 -19.78 -14.87
C ALA A 158 4.34 -21.10 -14.22
N ILE A 159 5.65 -21.34 -14.20
CA ILE A 159 6.30 -22.53 -13.65
C ILE A 159 7.33 -22.11 -12.61
N ASN A 160 7.74 -23.03 -11.75
CA ASN A 160 8.60 -22.71 -10.61
C ASN A 160 9.94 -23.43 -10.69
N GLY A 161 10.96 -22.83 -10.09
CA GLY A 161 12.31 -23.38 -10.01
C GLY A 161 12.73 -23.63 -8.57
N THR A 162 13.28 -24.80 -8.30
CA THR A 162 13.88 -25.12 -7.00
C THR A 162 15.27 -25.70 -7.21
N GLY A 163 16.26 -25.12 -6.54
CA GLY A 163 17.63 -25.61 -6.52
C GLY A 163 17.82 -26.78 -5.54
N ASN A 164 19.06 -26.97 -5.10
CA ASN A 164 19.47 -28.02 -4.19
C ASN A 164 20.38 -27.44 -3.09
N THR A 165 21.36 -28.20 -2.60
CA THR A 165 22.26 -27.73 -1.53
C THR A 165 23.53 -27.04 -2.04
N LEU A 166 23.73 -27.00 -3.36
CA LEU A 166 24.88 -26.36 -4.03
C LEU A 166 24.62 -24.88 -4.23
N ALA A 167 25.62 -24.14 -4.71
CA ALA A 167 25.42 -22.78 -5.21
C ALA A 167 24.80 -22.86 -6.61
N ASN A 168 23.51 -22.61 -6.71
CA ASN A 168 22.72 -22.72 -7.92
C ASN A 168 22.55 -21.39 -8.64
N LEU A 169 22.50 -21.42 -9.98
CA LEU A 169 21.99 -20.32 -10.81
C LEU A 169 20.60 -20.71 -11.32
N ILE A 170 19.58 -19.97 -10.92
CA ILE A 170 18.19 -20.20 -11.34
C ILE A 170 17.69 -18.99 -12.14
N ILE A 171 17.32 -19.21 -13.40
CA ILE A 171 16.77 -18.21 -14.30
C ILE A 171 15.32 -18.58 -14.62
N GLY A 172 14.39 -17.69 -14.30
CA GLY A 172 12.97 -17.79 -14.62
C GLY A 172 12.66 -17.41 -16.07
N ASN A 173 11.37 -17.45 -16.40
CA ASN A 173 10.85 -17.07 -17.71
C ASN A 173 10.10 -15.72 -17.63
N GLY A 174 9.29 -15.40 -18.66
CA GLY A 174 8.55 -14.13 -18.69
C GLY A 174 7.18 -14.16 -17.99
N ALA A 175 6.91 -15.18 -17.19
CA ALA A 175 5.70 -15.32 -16.40
C ALA A 175 6.06 -15.34 -14.91
N ASN A 176 5.09 -15.07 -14.05
CA ASN A 176 5.28 -15.10 -12.61
C ASN A 176 5.77 -16.48 -12.13
N ASN A 177 6.99 -16.52 -11.59
CA ASN A 177 7.67 -17.71 -11.11
C ASN A 177 7.89 -17.63 -9.60
N THR A 178 7.94 -18.79 -8.94
CA THR A 178 8.54 -18.92 -7.60
C THR A 178 9.90 -19.59 -7.74
N LEU A 179 10.96 -18.90 -7.34
CA LEU A 179 12.34 -19.38 -7.38
C LEU A 179 12.87 -19.57 -5.96
N SER A 180 13.39 -20.78 -5.67
CA SER A 180 13.98 -21.13 -4.38
C SER A 180 15.33 -21.78 -4.61
N GLY A 181 16.43 -21.14 -4.20
CA GLY A 181 17.78 -21.68 -4.33
C GLY A 181 18.02 -22.96 -3.54
N GLY A 182 17.39 -23.06 -2.36
CA GLY A 182 17.72 -24.07 -1.37
C GLY A 182 18.76 -23.53 -0.39
N SER A 183 19.46 -24.41 0.33
CA SER A 183 20.40 -23.98 1.38
C SER A 183 21.74 -23.42 0.86
N GLY A 184 21.88 -23.32 -0.46
CA GLY A 184 23.08 -22.95 -1.19
C GLY A 184 23.46 -21.49 -1.00
N ALA A 185 24.45 -21.03 -1.76
CA ALA A 185 24.68 -19.60 -1.95
C ALA A 185 24.26 -19.31 -3.39
N ASP A 186 22.99 -18.98 -3.57
CA ASP A 186 22.31 -19.10 -4.85
C ASP A 186 22.18 -17.75 -5.56
N THR A 187 22.08 -17.78 -6.88
CA THR A 187 21.73 -16.62 -7.70
C THR A 187 20.42 -16.87 -8.41
N MET A 188 19.43 -16.03 -8.17
CA MET A 188 18.09 -16.14 -8.73
C MET A 188 17.76 -14.91 -9.57
N GLN A 189 17.25 -15.14 -10.78
CA GLN A 189 16.79 -14.10 -11.71
C GLN A 189 15.42 -14.52 -12.26
N GLY A 190 14.38 -13.76 -11.98
CA GLY A 190 12.97 -14.05 -12.27
C GLY A 190 12.63 -13.80 -13.72
N GLY A 191 12.97 -12.61 -14.21
CA GLY A 191 12.87 -12.27 -15.62
C GLY A 191 11.85 -11.18 -15.86
N ALA A 192 10.63 -11.53 -16.23
CA ALA A 192 9.52 -10.58 -16.30
C ALA A 192 8.27 -11.24 -15.72
N GLY A 193 7.30 -10.45 -15.31
CA GLY A 193 6.21 -10.91 -14.47
C GLY A 193 6.49 -10.61 -13.01
N ASP A 194 5.50 -10.86 -12.16
CA ASP A 194 5.63 -10.63 -10.72
C ASP A 194 6.14 -11.92 -10.06
N ASP A 195 7.44 -11.98 -9.81
CA ASP A 195 8.17 -13.15 -9.33
C ASP A 195 8.27 -13.21 -7.80
N THR A 196 8.48 -14.40 -7.27
CA THR A 196 8.71 -14.64 -5.84
C THR A 196 10.03 -15.38 -5.62
N TYR A 197 10.88 -14.81 -4.79
CA TYR A 197 12.18 -15.35 -4.42
C TYR A 197 12.18 -15.85 -2.99
N VAL A 198 12.60 -17.09 -2.77
CA VAL A 198 12.81 -17.64 -1.43
C VAL A 198 14.30 -17.56 -1.10
N VAL A 199 14.64 -16.71 -0.14
CA VAL A 199 16.01 -16.48 0.32
C VAL A 199 16.17 -17.05 1.73
N ASP A 200 16.98 -18.10 1.87
CA ASP A 200 17.24 -18.74 3.17
C ASP A 200 18.71 -18.67 3.59
N ASN A 201 19.59 -18.19 2.70
CA ASN A 201 21.00 -18.00 2.95
C ASN A 201 21.40 -16.53 2.75
N THR A 202 22.21 -16.00 3.66
CA THR A 202 22.74 -14.62 3.58
C THR A 202 23.62 -14.35 2.35
N ALA A 203 24.08 -15.41 1.68
CA ALA A 203 24.88 -15.32 0.47
C ALA A 203 24.05 -15.41 -0.82
N ASP A 204 22.72 -15.57 -0.73
CA ASP A 204 21.84 -15.57 -1.89
C ASP A 204 21.78 -14.18 -2.54
N VAL A 205 21.74 -14.17 -3.86
CA VAL A 205 21.66 -12.98 -4.70
C VAL A 205 20.39 -13.05 -5.54
N VAL A 206 19.56 -12.03 -5.43
CA VAL A 206 18.39 -11.83 -6.30
C VAL A 206 18.72 -10.71 -7.29
N ILE A 207 18.47 -10.97 -8.57
CA ILE A 207 18.75 -10.02 -9.65
C ILE A 207 17.45 -9.73 -10.39
N GLU A 208 17.04 -8.47 -10.38
CA GLU A 208 15.88 -8.00 -11.13
C GLU A 208 16.19 -6.88 -12.12
N ALA A 209 15.40 -6.86 -13.20
CA ALA A 209 15.50 -5.85 -14.24
C ALA A 209 14.48 -4.72 -14.01
N ALA A 210 14.85 -3.49 -14.35
CA ALA A 210 13.94 -2.36 -14.20
C ALA A 210 12.66 -2.56 -15.04
N GLY A 211 11.50 -2.50 -14.37
CA GLY A 211 10.19 -2.67 -15.00
C GLY A 211 9.87 -4.12 -15.42
N ALA A 212 10.52 -5.10 -14.81
CA ALA A 212 10.25 -6.53 -15.01
C ALA A 212 8.91 -6.98 -14.40
N GLY A 213 8.47 -6.36 -13.33
CA GLY A 213 7.26 -6.72 -12.59
C GLY A 213 7.19 -5.98 -11.28
N THR A 214 6.41 -6.52 -10.34
CA THR A 214 6.41 -6.15 -8.92
C THR A 214 6.74 -7.38 -8.11
N ASP A 215 7.98 -7.47 -7.65
CA ASP A 215 8.55 -8.74 -7.19
C ASP A 215 8.57 -8.84 -5.67
N LEU A 216 8.54 -10.09 -5.16
CA LEU A 216 8.54 -10.39 -3.74
C LEU A 216 9.76 -11.23 -3.34
N VAL A 217 10.49 -10.76 -2.34
CA VAL A 217 11.47 -11.59 -1.61
C VAL A 217 10.85 -12.10 -0.31
N GLN A 218 10.80 -13.42 -0.15
CA GLN A 218 10.50 -14.11 1.10
C GLN A 218 11.81 -14.54 1.77
N ALA A 219 12.22 -13.82 2.83
CA ALA A 219 13.54 -14.02 3.44
C ALA A 219 13.43 -14.74 4.80
N GLY A 220 14.13 -15.87 4.96
CA GLY A 220 14.36 -16.55 6.24
C GLY A 220 15.56 -16.02 7.02
N VAL A 221 16.25 -15.01 6.47
CA VAL A 221 17.46 -14.36 7.00
C VAL A 221 17.31 -12.84 6.95
N THR A 222 18.18 -12.11 7.63
CA THR A 222 18.28 -10.66 7.44
C THR A 222 18.60 -10.36 5.97
N TYR A 223 17.81 -9.48 5.34
CA TYR A 223 17.89 -9.24 3.91
C TYR A 223 17.71 -7.76 3.57
N ALA A 224 18.43 -7.29 2.57
CA ALA A 224 18.29 -5.97 1.98
C ALA A 224 17.94 -6.13 0.50
N LEU A 225 16.84 -5.51 0.07
CA LEU A 225 16.42 -5.52 -1.32
C LEU A 225 17.48 -4.86 -2.20
N SER A 226 17.89 -5.56 -3.25
CA SER A 226 18.65 -4.95 -4.35
C SER A 226 17.76 -4.04 -5.19
N ALA A 227 18.34 -3.29 -6.13
CA ALA A 227 17.57 -2.43 -7.02
C ALA A 227 16.50 -3.20 -7.81
N ASN A 228 15.39 -2.53 -8.12
CA ASN A 228 14.24 -3.08 -8.88
C ASN A 228 13.45 -4.18 -8.14
N LEU A 229 13.60 -4.31 -6.82
CA LEU A 229 12.76 -5.17 -6.00
C LEU A 229 11.86 -4.29 -5.13
N GLU A 230 10.56 -4.59 -5.12
CA GLU A 230 9.56 -3.76 -4.45
C GLU A 230 9.14 -4.31 -3.09
N ASN A 231 9.03 -5.63 -2.92
CA ASN A 231 8.43 -6.21 -1.72
C ASN A 231 9.37 -7.16 -0.97
N LEU A 232 9.39 -7.04 0.36
CA LEU A 232 10.09 -7.95 1.26
C LEU A 232 9.13 -8.47 2.34
N THR A 233 9.09 -9.78 2.52
CA THR A 233 8.45 -10.44 3.67
C THR A 233 9.48 -11.27 4.42
N LEU A 234 9.74 -10.92 5.67
CA LEU A 234 10.54 -11.73 6.57
C LEU A 234 9.71 -12.94 7.03
N THR A 235 10.32 -14.12 7.05
CA THR A 235 9.68 -15.38 7.42
C THR A 235 10.29 -15.94 8.71
N GLY A 236 9.66 -16.98 9.26
CA GLY A 236 10.08 -17.58 10.52
C GLY A 236 9.71 -16.75 11.75
N SER A 237 10.41 -16.96 12.86
CA SER A 237 10.12 -16.32 14.15
C SER A 237 11.37 -15.79 14.85
N THR A 238 12.51 -15.81 14.19
CA THR A 238 13.77 -15.28 14.69
C THR A 238 13.82 -13.78 14.45
N ALA A 239 14.47 -13.02 15.34
CA ALA A 239 14.74 -11.60 15.14
C ALA A 239 15.74 -11.43 13.99
N ILE A 240 15.22 -11.11 12.80
CA ILE A 240 15.94 -10.77 11.58
C ILE A 240 15.48 -9.39 11.10
N ASN A 241 16.23 -8.76 10.20
CA ASN A 241 15.96 -7.39 9.78
C ASN A 241 15.71 -7.31 8.27
N GLY A 242 14.98 -6.28 7.85
CA GLY A 242 14.66 -6.01 6.46
C GLY A 242 15.10 -4.61 6.06
N SER A 243 15.60 -4.45 4.84
CA SER A 243 15.86 -3.13 4.26
C SER A 243 15.33 -3.07 2.84
N GLY A 244 14.68 -1.97 2.48
CA GLY A 244 14.30 -1.63 1.12
C GLY A 244 15.45 -0.97 0.35
N ASN A 245 15.10 -0.19 -0.66
CA ASN A 245 15.97 0.50 -1.61
C ASN A 245 15.44 1.93 -1.91
N ASP A 246 15.66 2.45 -3.12
CA ASP A 246 15.23 3.81 -3.50
C ASP A 246 13.82 3.85 -4.12
N LEU A 247 13.10 2.72 -4.13
CA LEU A 247 11.74 2.57 -4.64
C LEU A 247 10.73 2.60 -3.50
N ASN A 248 9.46 2.79 -3.84
CA ASN A 248 8.37 2.58 -2.90
C ASN A 248 8.27 1.09 -2.53
N ASN A 249 8.77 0.72 -1.35
CA ASN A 249 8.85 -0.65 -0.88
C ASN A 249 7.72 -1.04 0.07
N LEU A 250 7.28 -2.29 -0.01
CA LEU A 250 6.42 -2.92 1.00
C LEU A 250 7.27 -3.88 1.84
N LEU A 251 7.50 -3.52 3.10
CA LEU A 251 8.29 -4.30 4.04
C LEU A 251 7.40 -4.89 5.13
N THR A 252 7.32 -6.22 5.19
CA THR A 252 6.60 -6.95 6.23
C THR A 252 7.57 -7.78 7.07
N GLY A 253 7.60 -7.53 8.37
CA GLY A 253 8.36 -8.29 9.35
C GLY A 253 7.70 -9.64 9.69
N ASN A 254 8.37 -10.39 10.55
CA ASN A 254 7.90 -11.68 11.04
C ASN A 254 7.35 -11.56 12.48
N SER A 255 7.34 -12.64 13.25
CA SER A 255 6.85 -12.60 14.64
C SER A 255 7.93 -12.29 15.69
N GLY A 256 9.16 -11.98 15.26
CA GLY A 256 10.27 -11.60 16.12
C GLY A 256 10.50 -10.10 16.06
N ALA A 257 11.25 -9.55 17.02
CA ALA A 257 11.61 -8.13 17.01
C ALA A 257 12.50 -7.80 15.80
N ASN A 258 11.95 -7.12 14.81
CA ASN A 258 12.58 -6.74 13.55
C ASN A 258 12.99 -5.26 13.56
N THR A 259 14.06 -4.95 12.84
CA THR A 259 14.30 -3.60 12.33
C THR A 259 14.01 -3.59 10.83
N LEU A 260 13.06 -2.75 10.43
CA LEU A 260 12.72 -2.52 9.03
C LEU A 260 13.16 -1.10 8.63
N THR A 261 13.89 -0.98 7.53
CA THR A 261 14.35 0.31 6.97
C THR A 261 13.84 0.44 5.54
N GLY A 262 12.98 1.42 5.26
CA GLY A 262 12.41 1.69 3.93
C GLY A 262 13.49 2.11 2.94
N GLY A 263 14.08 3.28 3.16
CA GLY A 263 15.12 3.82 2.30
C GLY A 263 14.69 5.17 1.74
N ALA A 264 14.54 5.25 0.43
CA ALA A 264 13.92 6.39 -0.21
C ALA A 264 12.71 5.91 -1.03
N GLY A 265 11.79 6.81 -1.31
CA GLY A 265 10.49 6.43 -1.87
C GLY A 265 9.44 6.40 -0.76
N ASN A 266 8.18 6.18 -1.16
CA ASN A 266 7.06 6.15 -0.25
C ASN A 266 6.82 4.70 0.18
N ASP A 267 7.40 4.33 1.31
CA ASP A 267 7.46 2.97 1.82
C ASP A 267 6.27 2.62 2.72
N THR A 268 5.94 1.33 2.78
CA THR A 268 4.96 0.78 3.72
C THR A 268 5.63 -0.25 4.62
N LEU A 269 5.71 0.04 5.91
CA LEU A 269 6.41 -0.78 6.90
C LEU A 269 5.41 -1.38 7.89
N ASN A 270 5.41 -2.71 8.01
CA ASN A 270 4.69 -3.44 9.03
C ASN A 270 5.65 -4.38 9.76
N GLY A 271 5.98 -4.08 11.01
CA GLY A 271 6.89 -4.90 11.83
C GLY A 271 6.38 -6.32 12.07
N GLY A 272 5.07 -6.53 11.96
CA GLY A 272 4.45 -7.77 12.41
C GLY A 272 4.26 -7.73 13.92
N ALA A 273 4.44 -8.87 14.57
CA ALA A 273 4.27 -8.95 16.01
C ALA A 273 5.62 -8.78 16.71
N ALA A 274 5.57 -8.24 17.93
CA ALA A 274 6.64 -8.08 18.92
C ALA A 274 6.89 -6.59 19.20
N ALA A 275 8.16 -6.17 19.23
CA ALA A 275 8.56 -4.80 19.51
C ALA A 275 9.55 -4.42 18.44
N ASP A 276 9.04 -3.77 17.40
CA ASP A 276 9.76 -3.55 16.16
C ASP A 276 10.32 -2.13 16.07
N THR A 277 11.33 -1.94 15.22
CA THR A 277 11.83 -0.62 14.86
C THR A 277 11.57 -0.39 13.38
N LEU A 278 10.77 0.62 13.06
CA LEU A 278 10.37 0.98 11.71
C LEU A 278 11.01 2.34 11.37
N ILE A 279 11.81 2.37 10.31
CA ILE A 279 12.57 3.52 9.84
C ILE A 279 12.15 3.74 8.39
N GLY A 280 11.38 4.77 8.08
CA GLY A 280 10.91 5.02 6.72
C GLY A 280 12.04 5.55 5.84
N GLY A 281 12.55 6.73 6.19
CA GLY A 281 13.58 7.39 5.41
C GLY A 281 12.96 8.50 4.56
N SER A 282 13.46 8.72 3.34
CA SER A 282 12.98 9.84 2.51
C SER A 282 11.77 9.49 1.66
N GLY A 283 10.63 10.11 1.89
CA GLY A 283 9.40 9.94 1.14
C GLY A 283 8.20 10.08 2.06
N ASP A 284 6.99 9.95 1.51
CA ASP A 284 5.78 9.89 2.35
C ASP A 284 5.57 8.43 2.77
N ASP A 285 5.97 8.08 3.99
CA ASP A 285 5.99 6.70 4.47
C ASP A 285 4.77 6.35 5.32
N SER A 286 4.44 5.06 5.36
CA SER A 286 3.31 4.52 6.12
C SER A 286 3.72 3.38 7.03
N TYR A 287 3.45 3.53 8.33
CA TYR A 287 3.77 2.53 9.36
C TYR A 287 2.51 1.83 9.86
N THR A 288 2.59 0.52 10.06
CA THR A 288 1.62 -0.23 10.86
C THR A 288 2.20 -0.45 12.25
N VAL A 289 1.53 0.07 13.28
CA VAL A 289 1.91 -0.09 14.69
C VAL A 289 0.83 -0.90 15.40
N ASP A 290 1.15 -2.15 15.73
CA ASP A 290 0.23 -3.07 16.40
C ASP A 290 0.57 -3.31 17.87
N SER A 291 1.74 -2.84 18.29
CA SER A 291 2.29 -2.97 19.64
C SER A 291 2.75 -1.62 20.16
N ALA A 292 2.42 -1.30 21.41
CA ALA A 292 2.89 -0.07 22.05
C ALA A 292 4.41 -0.07 22.33
N ALA A 293 5.09 -1.19 22.04
CA ALA A 293 6.54 -1.31 22.12
C ALA A 293 7.24 -1.05 20.78
N ASP A 294 6.49 -0.86 19.69
CA ASP A 294 7.07 -0.50 18.40
C ASP A 294 7.63 0.93 18.44
N ILE A 295 8.69 1.15 17.67
CA ILE A 295 9.38 2.43 17.57
C ILE A 295 9.37 2.84 16.10
N VAL A 296 8.73 3.98 15.81
CA VAL A 296 8.85 4.67 14.51
C VAL A 296 9.98 5.70 14.62
N THR A 297 10.85 5.77 13.62
CA THR A 297 12.00 6.69 13.59
C THR A 297 12.05 7.45 12.27
N GLU A 298 11.80 8.76 12.33
CA GLU A 298 11.88 9.67 11.19
C GLU A 298 12.81 10.87 11.44
N SER A 299 13.35 11.43 10.36
CA SER A 299 14.11 12.68 10.40
C SER A 299 13.31 13.85 9.83
N ALA A 300 13.67 15.06 10.24
CA ALA A 300 12.97 16.26 9.80
C ALA A 300 13.10 16.50 8.30
N GLY A 301 11.96 16.70 7.63
CA GLY A 301 11.89 17.10 6.22
C GLY A 301 12.08 15.94 5.23
N GLU A 302 11.82 14.72 5.67
CA GLU A 302 11.90 13.53 4.84
C GLU A 302 10.58 13.20 4.10
N GLY A 303 9.43 13.68 4.56
CA GLY A 303 8.16 13.62 3.82
C GLY A 303 6.96 13.98 4.69
N ILE A 304 5.78 13.46 4.34
CA ILE A 304 4.60 13.43 5.22
C ILE A 304 4.29 11.98 5.59
N ASP A 305 4.52 11.66 6.86
CA ASP A 305 4.52 10.30 7.35
C ASP A 305 3.27 9.95 8.15
N VAL A 306 2.76 8.73 7.96
CA VAL A 306 1.49 8.27 8.56
C VAL A 306 1.68 7.01 9.38
N VAL A 307 1.33 7.07 10.65
CA VAL A 307 1.21 5.87 11.50
C VAL A 307 -0.23 5.40 11.55
N ASN A 308 -0.48 4.19 11.06
CA ASN A 308 -1.72 3.46 11.26
C ASN A 308 -1.57 2.58 12.51
N SER A 309 -2.22 2.96 13.60
CA SER A 309 -2.06 2.32 14.90
C SER A 309 -3.29 1.52 15.31
N SER A 310 -3.12 0.27 15.76
CA SER A 310 -4.17 -0.48 16.46
C SER A 310 -4.04 -0.45 17.99
N VAL A 311 -3.16 0.41 18.51
CA VAL A 311 -2.93 0.68 19.93
C VAL A 311 -2.98 2.17 20.25
N THR A 312 -3.11 2.50 21.53
CA THR A 312 -2.92 3.89 22.00
C THR A 312 -1.47 4.30 21.78
N LEU A 313 -1.26 5.45 21.13
CA LEU A 313 0.07 5.88 20.69
C LEU A 313 0.33 7.36 20.94
N THR A 314 1.58 7.67 21.28
CA THR A 314 2.14 9.02 21.18
C THR A 314 3.06 9.05 19.97
N LEU A 315 2.87 10.00 19.05
CA LEU A 315 3.65 10.10 17.83
C LEU A 315 5.14 10.31 18.15
N ALA A 316 5.98 9.59 17.42
CA ALA A 316 7.42 9.83 17.42
C ALA A 316 7.72 11.17 16.75
N ALA A 317 8.83 11.80 17.11
CA ALA A 317 9.23 13.09 16.52
C ALA A 317 9.34 13.01 14.99
N ASN A 318 8.99 14.11 14.33
CA ASN A 318 9.01 14.28 12.87
C ASN A 318 8.00 13.42 12.11
N VAL A 319 6.96 12.90 12.78
CA VAL A 319 5.89 12.16 12.10
C VAL A 319 4.63 13.03 12.05
N GLU A 320 4.09 13.26 10.87
CA GLU A 320 3.03 14.24 10.66
C GLU A 320 1.66 13.72 11.04
N ALA A 321 1.36 12.42 10.87
CA ALA A 321 0.00 11.90 11.02
C ALA A 321 -0.12 10.60 11.82
N LEU A 322 -1.15 10.55 12.67
CA LEU A 322 -1.63 9.35 13.37
C LEU A 322 -3.05 9.03 12.92
N VAL A 323 -3.28 7.78 12.51
CA VAL A 323 -4.60 7.22 12.27
C VAL A 323 -4.82 6.03 13.20
N LEU A 324 -5.76 6.16 14.14
CA LEU A 324 -6.19 5.06 14.97
C LEU A 324 -7.12 4.14 14.17
N THR A 325 -6.91 2.84 14.28
CA THR A 325 -7.67 1.82 13.53
C THR A 325 -8.55 0.98 14.45
N GLY A 326 -9.50 0.25 13.88
CA GLY A 326 -10.41 -0.62 14.62
C GLY A 326 -11.55 0.13 15.33
N SER A 327 -12.09 -0.48 16.38
CA SER A 327 -13.27 0.05 17.12
C SER A 327 -13.07 0.10 18.63
N SER A 328 -11.85 -0.14 19.10
CA SER A 328 -11.50 0.00 20.52
C SER A 328 -11.32 1.48 20.85
N ALA A 329 -11.62 1.88 22.08
CA ALA A 329 -11.31 3.21 22.60
C ALA A 329 -9.78 3.38 22.75
N LEU A 330 -9.14 3.78 21.65
CA LEU A 330 -7.70 4.08 21.58
C LEU A 330 -7.49 5.58 21.75
N ASN A 331 -6.29 5.98 22.16
CA ASN A 331 -5.97 7.39 22.35
C ASN A 331 -4.75 7.78 21.52
N GLY A 332 -4.67 9.06 21.15
CA GLY A 332 -3.61 9.63 20.34
C GLY A 332 -2.99 10.84 21.04
N THR A 333 -1.68 11.00 20.94
CA THR A 333 -1.01 12.24 21.37
C THR A 333 0.03 12.63 20.33
N GLY A 334 0.01 13.89 19.90
CA GLY A 334 0.99 14.48 19.01
C GLY A 334 2.30 14.83 19.71
N HIS A 335 3.06 15.72 19.11
CA HIS A 335 4.33 16.26 19.59
C HIS A 335 4.39 17.78 19.40
N ASP A 336 5.58 18.38 19.23
CA ASP A 336 5.77 19.84 19.20
C ASP A 336 5.68 20.47 17.78
N LEU A 337 5.27 19.68 16.77
CA LEU A 337 5.09 20.11 15.38
C LEU A 337 3.63 19.91 15.01
N ALA A 338 3.18 20.56 13.93
CA ALA A 338 1.84 20.40 13.39
C ALA A 338 1.52 18.94 13.04
N ASN A 339 0.59 18.33 13.78
CA ASN A 339 0.17 16.95 13.62
C ASN A 339 -1.26 16.83 13.08
N LEU A 340 -1.53 15.76 12.33
CA LEU A 340 -2.88 15.24 12.08
C LEU A 340 -3.13 14.05 12.99
N LEU A 341 -4.10 14.15 13.90
CA LEU A 341 -4.54 13.03 14.74
C LEU A 341 -5.95 12.64 14.33
N ARG A 342 -6.12 11.40 13.88
CA ARG A 342 -7.42 10.82 13.53
C ARG A 342 -7.76 9.66 14.45
N GLY A 343 -8.90 9.77 15.11
CA GLY A 343 -9.51 8.71 15.88
C GLY A 343 -10.18 7.64 15.02
N ASN A 344 -10.80 6.68 15.68
CA ASN A 344 -11.45 5.54 15.06
C ASN A 344 -12.96 5.60 15.32
N THR A 345 -13.62 4.45 15.51
CA THR A 345 -15.07 4.39 15.79
C THR A 345 -15.42 4.27 17.27
N GLY A 346 -14.41 4.24 18.14
CA GLY A 346 -14.57 4.21 19.58
C GLY A 346 -14.26 5.56 20.20
N ASN A 347 -14.70 5.78 21.43
CA ASN A 347 -14.45 7.03 22.14
C ASN A 347 -12.95 7.28 22.35
N ASN A 348 -12.36 8.19 21.59
CA ASN A 348 -10.95 8.51 21.61
C ASN A 348 -10.66 9.73 22.48
N VAL A 349 -9.47 9.75 23.09
CA VAL A 349 -8.86 10.96 23.63
C VAL A 349 -7.70 11.35 22.75
N LEU A 350 -7.81 12.48 22.05
CA LEU A 350 -6.77 13.02 21.18
C LEU A 350 -6.19 14.30 21.79
N ASN A 351 -4.88 14.36 21.91
CA ASN A 351 -4.16 15.53 22.41
C ASN A 351 -3.12 16.01 21.38
N GLY A 352 -3.30 17.21 20.82
CA GLY A 352 -2.38 17.79 19.83
C GLY A 352 -0.97 18.01 20.37
N ALA A 353 -0.87 18.30 21.68
CA ALA A 353 0.33 18.77 22.35
C ALA A 353 0.69 20.22 21.97
N ALA A 354 1.70 20.45 21.13
CA ALA A 354 2.09 21.80 20.71
C ALA A 354 2.29 21.86 19.20
N GLY A 355 1.99 23.01 18.60
CA GLY A 355 2.02 23.13 17.15
C GLY A 355 0.64 23.47 16.61
N ASP A 356 0.52 23.61 15.30
CA ASP A 356 -0.75 23.91 14.66
C ASP A 356 -1.41 22.60 14.22
N ASP A 357 -2.21 22.00 15.10
CA ASP A 357 -2.67 20.61 14.93
C ASP A 357 -4.06 20.49 14.28
N ILE A 358 -4.34 19.32 13.73
CA ILE A 358 -5.65 18.93 13.22
C ILE A 358 -6.08 17.66 13.96
N LEU A 359 -7.18 17.73 14.69
CA LEU A 359 -7.74 16.62 15.45
C LEU A 359 -9.10 16.23 14.85
N GLU A 360 -9.21 14.98 14.40
CA GLU A 360 -10.42 14.36 13.87
C GLU A 360 -10.85 13.22 14.80
N GLY A 361 -11.94 13.38 15.56
CA GLY A 361 -12.41 12.38 16.52
C GLY A 361 -12.88 11.10 15.85
N GLY A 362 -13.71 11.23 14.82
CA GLY A 362 -14.22 10.08 14.07
C GLY A 362 -15.66 9.79 14.44
N ASP A 363 -15.99 8.52 14.68
CA ASP A 363 -17.27 8.18 15.33
C ASP A 363 -17.00 7.92 16.82
N GLY A 364 -17.99 8.16 17.68
CA GLY A 364 -17.86 7.92 19.10
C GLY A 364 -17.99 9.22 19.89
N ASN A 365 -17.87 9.14 21.21
CA ASN A 365 -17.90 10.34 22.04
C ASN A 365 -16.46 10.71 22.40
N ASP A 366 -15.89 11.61 21.63
CA ASP A 366 -14.46 11.89 21.67
C ASP A 366 -14.11 13.05 22.59
N THR A 367 -12.87 13.07 23.04
CA THR A 367 -12.28 14.22 23.74
C THR A 367 -11.08 14.73 22.96
N LEU A 368 -11.22 15.89 22.36
CA LEU A 368 -10.17 16.54 21.58
C LEU A 368 -9.60 17.70 22.40
N THR A 369 -8.28 17.73 22.58
CA THR A 369 -7.60 18.78 23.34
C THR A 369 -6.38 19.27 22.59
N ASP A 370 -6.32 20.55 22.33
CA ASP A 370 -5.10 21.24 21.93
C ASP A 370 -5.15 22.64 22.53
N THR A 371 -4.09 23.00 23.27
CA THR A 371 -4.04 24.25 24.02
C THR A 371 -2.83 25.10 23.68
N ALA A 372 -1.98 24.65 22.74
CA ALA A 372 -0.71 25.28 22.43
C ALA A 372 -0.44 25.36 20.93
N GLY A 373 -0.93 26.42 20.31
CA GLY A 373 -0.85 26.62 18.87
C GLY A 373 -2.26 26.75 18.31
N THR A 374 -2.38 26.77 16.99
CA THR A 374 -3.67 26.92 16.31
C THR A 374 -4.21 25.57 15.87
N ALA A 375 -5.38 25.19 16.39
CA ALA A 375 -5.97 23.89 16.10
C ALA A 375 -7.13 23.94 15.09
N LEU A 376 -7.29 22.84 14.35
CA LEU A 376 -8.56 22.43 13.74
C LEU A 376 -9.13 21.27 14.54
N PHE A 377 -10.30 21.47 15.14
CA PHE A 377 -11.06 20.40 15.77
C PHE A 377 -12.23 19.96 14.90
N ASN A 378 -12.33 18.66 14.66
CA ASN A 378 -13.43 17.99 13.98
C ASN A 378 -13.88 16.81 14.85
N GLY A 379 -14.92 17.00 15.67
CA GLY A 379 -15.44 15.94 16.55
C GLY A 379 -15.88 14.71 15.75
N GLY A 380 -16.62 14.94 14.68
CA GLY A 380 -17.09 13.88 13.78
C GLY A 380 -18.53 13.52 14.11
N ALA A 381 -18.80 12.28 14.51
CA ALA A 381 -20.13 11.85 14.90
C ALA A 381 -20.15 11.36 16.35
N GLY A 382 -21.05 11.91 17.17
CA GLY A 382 -21.28 11.44 18.53
C GLY A 382 -21.64 12.54 19.50
N THR A 383 -20.91 12.66 20.60
CA THR A 383 -21.12 13.70 21.60
C THR A 383 -19.75 14.04 22.13
N ASP A 384 -19.16 15.05 21.49
CA ASP A 384 -17.74 15.31 21.60
C ASP A 384 -17.46 16.44 22.60
N THR A 385 -16.32 16.33 23.26
CA THR A 385 -15.79 17.37 24.14
C THR A 385 -14.53 17.94 23.51
N ILE A 386 -14.58 19.20 23.12
CA ILE A 386 -13.50 19.87 22.40
C ILE A 386 -12.96 21.01 23.27
N ASN A 387 -11.66 20.95 23.59
CA ASN A 387 -10.99 21.93 24.45
C ASN A 387 -9.85 22.61 23.68
N GLY A 388 -10.09 23.87 23.29
CA GLY A 388 -9.13 24.73 22.62
C GLY A 388 -8.30 25.59 23.57
N GLY A 389 -7.46 26.43 22.97
CA GLY A 389 -6.41 27.18 23.61
C GLY A 389 -6.61 28.69 23.58
N ALA A 390 -5.49 29.41 23.59
CA ALA A 390 -5.46 30.85 23.56
C ALA A 390 -5.24 31.44 22.16
N ALA A 391 -4.96 30.60 21.16
CA ALA A 391 -4.82 31.02 19.77
C ALA A 391 -6.22 31.15 19.14
N ALA A 392 -6.28 31.54 17.87
CA ALA A 392 -7.54 31.52 17.13
C ALA A 392 -7.69 30.14 16.53
N GLU A 393 -8.72 29.38 16.87
CA GLU A 393 -8.88 27.98 16.43
C GLU A 393 -10.14 27.76 15.58
N LEU A 394 -10.20 26.63 14.86
CA LEU A 394 -11.37 26.20 14.08
C LEU A 394 -12.10 25.08 14.81
N PHE A 395 -13.36 25.29 15.18
CA PHE A 395 -14.18 24.29 15.87
C PHE A 395 -15.27 23.75 14.95
N ARG A 396 -15.33 22.44 14.80
CA ARG A 396 -16.45 21.70 14.23
C ARG A 396 -16.78 20.54 15.17
N GLY A 397 -17.97 20.55 15.77
CA GLY A 397 -18.47 19.40 16.53
C GLY A 397 -18.80 18.26 15.58
N GLY A 398 -19.65 18.56 14.59
CA GLY A 398 -20.08 17.60 13.59
C GLY A 398 -21.48 17.12 13.89
N LEU A 399 -21.77 15.83 13.72
CA LEU A 399 -23.08 15.26 14.02
C LEU A 399 -23.15 14.86 15.49
N GLY A 400 -23.96 15.52 16.30
CA GLY A 400 -23.92 15.21 17.72
C GLY A 400 -24.58 16.23 18.62
N ASN A 401 -24.24 16.17 19.89
CA ASN A 401 -24.52 17.27 20.81
C ASN A 401 -23.21 17.63 21.48
N ASP A 402 -22.45 18.52 20.87
CA ASP A 402 -21.04 18.68 21.19
C ASP A 402 -20.83 19.82 22.17
N THR A 403 -19.71 19.77 22.90
CA THR A 403 -19.34 20.82 23.86
C THR A 403 -17.97 21.40 23.51
N TYR A 404 -17.97 22.71 23.22
CA TYR A 404 -16.76 23.47 22.90
C TYR A 404 -16.33 24.30 24.09
N SER A 405 -15.05 24.27 24.45
CA SER A 405 -14.43 25.22 25.37
C SER A 405 -13.32 25.96 24.64
N THR A 406 -13.44 27.29 24.53
CA THR A 406 -12.37 28.16 24.03
C THR A 406 -11.76 28.96 25.17
N ALA A 407 -10.64 29.65 24.90
CA ALA A 407 -10.11 30.65 25.83
C ALA A 407 -9.83 32.00 25.14
N GLY A 408 -8.80 32.06 24.32
CA GLY A 408 -8.32 33.30 23.68
C GLY A 408 -8.73 33.40 22.21
N GLY A 409 -7.93 34.11 21.41
CA GLY A 409 -8.04 34.14 19.94
C GLY A 409 -9.31 34.78 19.38
N ASP A 410 -9.42 34.83 18.05
CA ASP A 410 -10.68 35.14 17.37
C ASP A 410 -11.16 33.82 16.75
N ASP A 411 -11.91 33.00 17.48
CA ASP A 411 -12.21 31.63 17.03
C ASP A 411 -13.22 31.57 15.90
N VAL A 412 -13.22 30.47 15.15
CA VAL A 412 -14.22 30.19 14.11
C VAL A 412 -14.99 28.93 14.47
N LEU A 413 -16.26 29.09 14.83
CA LEU A 413 -17.16 27.99 15.16
C LEU A 413 -17.99 27.62 13.93
N LEU A 414 -17.82 26.41 13.42
CA LEU A 414 -18.54 25.87 12.29
C LEU A 414 -19.77 25.11 12.77
N PHE A 415 -20.95 25.47 12.25
CA PHE A 415 -22.20 24.81 12.59
C PHE A 415 -23.15 24.78 11.40
N ASN A 416 -23.52 23.60 10.93
CA ASN A 416 -24.50 23.41 9.87
C ASN A 416 -25.85 22.95 10.43
N LYS A 417 -26.91 23.17 9.65
CA LYS A 417 -28.19 22.51 9.90
C LYS A 417 -28.00 20.99 9.77
N GLY A 418 -28.43 20.24 10.77
CA GLY A 418 -28.20 18.80 10.93
C GLY A 418 -27.10 18.41 11.91
N ASP A 419 -26.30 19.37 12.40
CA ASP A 419 -25.19 19.10 13.34
C ASP A 419 -25.69 18.76 14.76
N GLY A 420 -26.93 19.11 15.10
CA GLY A 420 -27.56 18.74 16.37
C GLY A 420 -27.58 19.87 17.41
N GLN A 421 -27.38 19.55 18.69
CA GLN A 421 -27.56 20.52 19.79
C GLN A 421 -26.28 20.79 20.55
N ASP A 422 -25.55 21.78 20.08
CA ASP A 422 -24.23 22.06 20.61
C ASP A 422 -24.26 23.09 21.75
N THR A 423 -23.22 23.03 22.55
CA THR A 423 -22.96 23.92 23.68
C THR A 423 -21.61 24.57 23.52
N PHE A 424 -21.62 25.90 23.38
CA PHE A 424 -20.42 26.69 23.57
C PHE A 424 -20.29 27.03 25.07
N ALA A 425 -19.30 26.43 25.72
CA ALA A 425 -19.02 26.58 27.15
C ALA A 425 -18.51 27.98 27.48
N THR A 426 -18.38 28.25 28.78
CA THR A 426 -17.97 29.57 29.27
C THR A 426 -16.45 29.70 29.23
N GLY A 427 -15.94 30.90 28.93
CA GLY A 427 -14.50 31.19 29.12
C GLY A 427 -13.82 31.94 27.97
N GLY A 428 -14.42 31.96 26.78
CA GLY A 428 -13.89 32.69 25.63
C GLY A 428 -13.81 34.20 25.87
N THR A 429 -12.69 34.80 25.47
CA THR A 429 -12.43 36.26 25.51
C THR A 429 -12.20 36.86 24.12
N GLY A 430 -12.38 36.05 23.08
CA GLY A 430 -12.15 36.34 21.68
C GLY A 430 -13.21 37.16 20.95
N GLY A 431 -12.88 37.57 19.71
CA GLY A 431 -13.77 38.17 18.73
C GLY A 431 -14.34 37.14 17.75
N ASP A 432 -14.98 36.10 18.29
CA ASP A 432 -15.29 34.87 17.55
C ASP A 432 -16.32 35.07 16.43
N THR A 433 -16.27 34.16 15.48
CA THR A 433 -17.18 34.06 14.34
C THR A 433 -17.93 32.73 14.38
N LEU A 434 -19.26 32.79 14.45
CA LEU A 434 -20.10 31.64 14.15
C LEU A 434 -20.33 31.57 12.63
N SER A 435 -19.92 30.49 11.97
CA SER A 435 -20.09 30.28 10.54
C SER A 435 -21.13 29.18 10.26
N LEU A 436 -22.24 29.56 9.62
CA LEU A 436 -23.37 28.68 9.34
C LEU A 436 -23.45 28.23 7.87
N GLY A 437 -23.99 27.03 7.64
CA GLY A 437 -24.27 26.47 6.30
C GLY A 437 -25.27 25.32 6.32
N GLY A 438 -25.14 24.38 5.36
CA GLY A 438 -25.96 23.16 5.29
C GLY A 438 -27.40 23.36 4.80
N ASP A 439 -27.61 24.15 3.73
CA ASP A 439 -28.95 24.50 3.20
C ASP A 439 -29.90 25.10 4.26
N LEU A 440 -29.33 25.87 5.18
CA LEU A 440 -30.07 26.68 6.14
C LEU A 440 -31.00 27.67 5.42
N ALA A 441 -32.15 27.98 6.01
CA ALA A 441 -32.97 29.13 5.64
C ALA A 441 -32.93 30.20 6.75
N TYR A 442 -32.81 31.49 6.40
CA TYR A 442 -32.88 32.56 7.41
C TYR A 442 -34.15 32.56 8.25
N ALA A 443 -35.25 32.03 7.69
CA ALA A 443 -36.51 31.87 8.42
C ALA A 443 -36.44 30.84 9.56
N ASP A 444 -35.45 29.93 9.52
CA ASP A 444 -35.20 28.94 10.57
C ASP A 444 -34.42 29.54 11.75
N LEU A 445 -33.75 30.68 11.53
CA LEU A 445 -32.92 31.32 12.55
C LEU A 445 -33.76 32.05 13.60
N SER A 446 -33.61 31.64 14.86
CA SER A 446 -34.23 32.37 15.98
C SER A 446 -33.40 32.36 17.26
N PHE A 447 -33.44 33.46 17.99
CA PHE A 447 -32.89 33.54 19.34
C PHE A 447 -33.94 33.18 20.39
N SER A 448 -33.47 32.55 21.46
CA SER A 448 -34.20 32.40 22.72
C SER A 448 -33.23 32.54 23.89
N LYS A 449 -33.76 32.90 25.06
CA LYS A 449 -33.00 32.88 26.32
C LYS A 449 -33.46 31.69 27.14
N SER A 450 -32.50 30.88 27.60
CA SER A 450 -32.76 29.75 28.50
C SER A 450 -31.92 29.92 29.77
N SER A 451 -32.56 30.20 30.91
CA SER A 451 -31.84 30.55 32.15
C SER A 451 -30.86 31.72 31.94
N ASN A 452 -29.54 31.52 32.02
CA ASN A 452 -28.51 32.51 31.71
C ASN A 452 -27.93 32.37 30.30
N ASP A 453 -28.42 31.45 29.50
CA ASP A 453 -27.83 31.11 28.21
C ASP A 453 -28.57 31.82 27.07
N LEU A 454 -27.82 32.17 26.02
CA LEU A 454 -28.38 32.54 24.72
C LEU A 454 -28.43 31.27 23.85
N VAL A 455 -29.56 31.02 23.20
CA VAL A 455 -29.72 29.88 22.30
C VAL A 455 -30.06 30.40 20.92
N LEU A 456 -29.24 30.06 19.92
CA LEU A 456 -29.56 30.24 18.51
C LEU A 456 -30.08 28.91 17.96
N LYS A 457 -31.33 28.91 17.50
CA LYS A 457 -31.91 27.78 16.76
C LYS A 457 -31.69 27.98 15.27
N THR A 458 -31.38 26.92 14.56
CA THR A 458 -31.08 26.92 13.11
C THR A 458 -32.06 26.09 12.28
N GLY A 459 -33.13 25.60 12.92
CA GLY A 459 -34.21 24.83 12.27
C GLY A 459 -34.32 23.42 12.85
N GLY A 460 -35.48 22.78 12.72
CA GLY A 460 -35.70 21.44 13.28
C GLY A 460 -35.41 21.38 14.78
N THR A 461 -34.51 20.47 15.17
CA THR A 461 -33.98 20.34 16.53
C THR A 461 -32.62 21.00 16.73
N ASP A 462 -32.02 21.55 15.66
CA ASP A 462 -30.65 22.04 15.67
C ASP A 462 -30.54 23.39 16.39
N GLN A 463 -29.54 23.50 17.26
CA GLN A 463 -29.25 24.72 17.99
C GLN A 463 -27.82 24.77 18.51
N ILE A 464 -27.32 25.99 18.71
CA ILE A 464 -26.12 26.24 19.50
C ILE A 464 -26.48 27.06 20.74
N THR A 465 -26.02 26.60 21.89
CA THR A 465 -26.25 27.19 23.21
C THR A 465 -24.98 27.88 23.70
N PHE A 466 -25.03 29.20 23.84
CA PHE A 466 -23.97 30.03 24.40
C PHE A 466 -24.15 30.17 25.92
N LYS A 467 -23.30 29.50 26.69
CA LYS A 467 -23.41 29.45 28.15
C LYS A 467 -23.10 30.78 28.82
N ASP A 468 -23.87 31.09 29.86
CA ASP A 468 -23.69 32.26 30.73
C ASP A 468 -23.66 33.62 30.00
N TRP A 469 -24.24 33.72 28.80
CA TRP A 469 -24.39 34.97 28.06
C TRP A 469 -25.04 36.09 28.88
N TYR A 470 -26.00 35.72 29.74
CA TYR A 470 -26.76 36.62 30.60
C TYR A 470 -26.44 36.46 32.10
N ALA A 471 -25.35 35.77 32.44
CA ALA A 471 -24.92 35.61 33.82
C ALA A 471 -24.39 36.94 34.41
N ALA A 472 -24.13 36.94 35.71
CA ALA A 472 -23.59 38.12 36.40
C ALA A 472 -22.17 38.48 35.91
N ALA A 473 -21.37 37.47 35.53
CA ALA A 473 -20.13 37.61 34.78
C ALA A 473 -20.37 36.99 33.39
N PRO A 474 -20.82 37.79 32.41
CA PRO A 474 -21.26 37.25 31.13
C PRO A 474 -20.09 36.79 30.25
N SER A 475 -20.29 35.73 29.49
CA SER A 475 -19.39 35.29 28.40
C SER A 475 -20.08 35.57 27.06
N THR A 476 -19.54 36.51 26.30
CA THR A 476 -20.13 36.95 25.01
C THR A 476 -19.06 37.05 23.90
N PRO A 477 -18.30 35.97 23.63
CA PRO A 477 -17.14 36.07 22.75
C PRO A 477 -17.54 36.08 21.25
N VAL A 478 -18.70 35.55 20.88
CA VAL A 478 -19.18 35.59 19.49
C VAL A 478 -19.64 37.00 19.10
N LEU A 479 -18.91 37.62 18.16
CA LEU A 479 -19.19 38.97 17.65
C LEU A 479 -19.71 38.99 16.22
N LYS A 480 -19.34 37.99 15.41
CA LYS A 480 -19.68 37.91 13.98
C LYS A 480 -20.51 36.66 13.71
N LEU A 481 -21.46 36.79 12.81
CA LEU A 481 -22.16 35.68 12.20
C LEU A 481 -21.84 35.68 10.72
N GLN A 482 -21.20 34.62 10.24
CA GLN A 482 -20.96 34.33 8.84
C GLN A 482 -21.97 33.28 8.38
N VAL A 483 -22.52 33.42 7.18
CA VAL A 483 -23.43 32.45 6.57
C VAL A 483 -22.95 32.15 5.15
N ILE A 484 -22.72 30.88 4.85
CA ILE A 484 -22.38 30.41 3.50
C ILE A 484 -23.67 30.36 2.68
N ALA A 485 -24.10 31.52 2.19
CA ALA A 485 -25.37 31.71 1.50
C ALA A 485 -25.45 30.92 0.19
N GLU A 486 -24.32 30.59 -0.44
CA GLU A 486 -24.29 29.74 -1.64
C GLU A 486 -24.93 28.36 -1.44
N ALA A 487 -24.93 27.85 -0.20
CA ALA A 487 -25.59 26.58 0.14
C ALA A 487 -27.11 26.69 0.22
N MET A 488 -27.66 27.91 0.32
CA MET A 488 -29.08 28.14 0.60
C MET A 488 -29.95 28.02 -0.64
N ALA A 489 -31.12 27.43 -0.49
CA ALA A 489 -32.18 27.53 -1.49
C ALA A 489 -32.48 29.00 -1.89
N GLY A 490 -32.46 29.24 -3.21
CA GLY A 490 -32.76 30.54 -3.81
C GLY A 490 -31.60 31.55 -3.83
N PHE A 491 -30.37 31.13 -3.48
CA PHE A 491 -29.16 31.93 -3.71
C PHE A 491 -29.00 32.32 -5.19
N ALA A 492 -28.62 33.56 -5.43
CA ALA A 492 -28.29 34.05 -6.76
C ALA A 492 -27.19 35.11 -6.66
N GLN A 493 -25.97 34.76 -7.07
CA GLN A 493 -24.83 35.68 -7.04
C GLN A 493 -25.13 36.97 -7.84
N GLY A 494 -24.97 38.14 -7.20
CA GLY A 494 -25.33 39.44 -7.76
C GLY A 494 -26.84 39.66 -7.93
N GLY A 495 -27.66 38.88 -7.22
CA GLY A 495 -29.12 38.97 -7.22
C GLY A 495 -29.67 40.22 -6.52
N SER A 496 -30.99 40.30 -6.40
CA SER A 496 -31.67 41.45 -5.79
C SER A 496 -31.97 41.30 -4.29
N ASP A 497 -31.85 40.08 -3.75
CA ASP A 497 -32.00 39.83 -2.32
C ASP A 497 -30.63 40.04 -1.67
N PRO A 498 -30.40 41.14 -0.93
CA PRO A 498 -29.09 41.46 -0.40
C PRO A 498 -28.62 40.43 0.63
N LEU A 499 -29.50 39.59 1.18
CA LEU A 499 -29.11 38.54 2.12
C LEU A 499 -28.64 37.25 1.42
N LYS A 500 -28.72 37.18 0.10
CA LYS A 500 -28.41 36.00 -0.72
C LYS A 500 -27.79 36.38 -2.06
N ASP A 501 -27.09 37.52 -2.11
CA ASP A 501 -26.46 38.03 -3.34
C ASP A 501 -24.96 37.78 -3.39
N GLN A 502 -24.33 37.42 -2.27
CA GLN A 502 -22.93 37.02 -2.19
C GLN A 502 -22.80 35.62 -1.59
N LYS A 503 -21.78 34.89 -2.01
CA LYS A 503 -21.57 33.50 -1.54
C LYS A 503 -21.44 33.39 -0.02
N ILE A 504 -20.86 34.42 0.60
CA ILE A 504 -20.68 34.57 2.04
C ILE A 504 -21.35 35.86 2.47
N GLU A 505 -22.26 35.75 3.42
CA GLU A 505 -22.97 36.87 4.03
C GLU A 505 -22.52 37.01 5.47
N SER A 506 -22.26 38.25 5.90
CA SER A 506 -21.75 38.53 7.25
C SER A 506 -22.69 39.45 8.00
N PHE A 507 -22.79 39.25 9.31
CA PHE A 507 -23.68 39.99 10.20
C PHE A 507 -22.99 40.34 11.51
N ASN A 508 -23.35 41.48 12.08
CA ASN A 508 -22.98 41.85 13.44
C ASN A 508 -23.83 41.05 14.44
N PHE A 509 -23.30 39.94 14.95
CA PHE A 509 -24.00 39.05 15.87
C PHE A 509 -24.36 39.75 17.18
N SER A 510 -23.41 40.51 17.75
CA SER A 510 -23.65 41.28 18.97
C SER A 510 -24.79 42.29 18.82
N GLY A 511 -24.91 42.91 17.64
CA GLY A 511 -26.02 43.80 17.29
C GLY A 511 -27.37 43.08 17.19
N LEU A 512 -27.39 41.89 16.58
CA LEU A 512 -28.58 41.05 16.51
C LEU A 512 -29.06 40.63 17.91
N VAL A 513 -28.14 40.24 18.80
CA VAL A 513 -28.48 39.91 20.19
C VAL A 513 -29.00 41.14 20.94
N GLY A 514 -28.39 42.31 20.75
CA GLY A 514 -28.89 43.56 21.33
C GLY A 514 -30.32 43.91 20.89
N ALA A 515 -30.67 43.64 19.63
CA ALA A 515 -32.03 43.81 19.12
C ALA A 515 -33.01 42.78 19.73
N PHE A 516 -32.58 41.54 19.91
CA PHE A 516 -33.36 40.52 20.64
C PHE A 516 -33.61 40.94 22.10
N ASP A 517 -32.59 41.43 22.81
CA ASP A 517 -32.72 41.88 24.18
C ASP A 517 -33.65 43.08 24.32
N ALA A 518 -33.59 44.03 23.38
CA ALA A 518 -34.55 45.14 23.31
C ALA A 518 -35.99 44.64 23.09
N ALA A 519 -36.18 43.63 22.22
CA ALA A 519 -37.48 43.02 21.99
C ALA A 519 -38.01 42.30 23.24
N ARG A 520 -37.15 41.60 23.99
CA ARG A 520 -37.49 40.98 25.28
C ARG A 520 -37.80 42.01 26.37
N ALA A 521 -37.10 43.14 26.40
CA ALA A 521 -37.40 44.22 27.34
C ALA A 521 -38.78 44.85 27.04
N ALA A 522 -39.13 44.99 25.76
CA ALA A 522 -40.45 45.48 25.33
C ALA A 522 -41.57 44.44 25.53
N ASN A 523 -41.26 43.15 25.42
CA ASN A 523 -42.19 42.04 25.65
C ASN A 523 -41.54 40.95 26.52
N PRO A 524 -41.68 41.03 27.86
CA PRO A 524 -41.07 40.06 28.78
C PRO A 524 -41.54 38.61 28.60
N GLY A 525 -42.67 38.37 27.92
CA GLY A 525 -43.18 37.03 27.59
C GLY A 525 -42.61 36.45 26.29
N LEU A 526 -41.68 37.13 25.62
CA LEU A 526 -41.08 36.68 24.37
C LEU A 526 -40.17 35.47 24.60
N THR A 527 -40.59 34.29 24.12
CA THR A 527 -39.85 33.04 24.26
C THR A 527 -38.94 32.74 23.06
N THR A 528 -39.22 33.32 21.89
CA THR A 528 -38.47 33.10 20.65
C THR A 528 -38.56 34.34 19.78
N TRP A 529 -37.46 34.70 19.12
CA TRP A 529 -37.36 35.88 18.27
C TRP A 529 -36.66 35.53 16.95
N ALA A 530 -37.38 35.64 15.84
CA ALA A 530 -36.83 35.35 14.51
C ALA A 530 -35.76 36.38 14.12
N LEU A 531 -34.62 35.92 13.61
CA LEU A 531 -33.52 36.81 13.18
C LEU A 531 -33.90 37.64 11.94
N THR A 532 -34.84 37.17 11.11
CA THR A 532 -35.38 37.93 9.96
C THR A 532 -35.97 39.29 10.35
N ASN A 533 -36.25 39.52 11.63
CA ASN A 533 -36.68 40.83 12.14
C ASN A 533 -35.59 41.90 12.04
N ALA A 534 -34.31 41.52 11.99
CA ALA A 534 -33.20 42.47 12.06
C ALA A 534 -31.97 42.12 11.19
N LEU A 535 -31.92 40.95 10.52
CA LEU A 535 -30.78 40.54 9.69
C LEU A 535 -30.29 41.63 8.74
N ALA A 536 -31.18 42.21 7.92
CA ALA A 536 -30.84 43.28 6.98
C ALA A 536 -30.30 44.55 7.66
N THR A 537 -30.70 44.83 8.90
CA THR A 537 -30.23 46.01 9.66
C THR A 537 -28.80 45.82 10.16
N PHE A 538 -28.41 44.58 10.45
CA PHE A 538 -27.10 44.23 11.02
C PHE A 538 -26.19 43.51 10.02
N GLN A 539 -26.54 43.52 8.74
CA GLN A 539 -25.70 43.00 7.68
C GLN A 539 -24.40 43.82 7.56
N LEU A 540 -23.29 43.11 7.42
CA LEU A 540 -21.96 43.63 7.15
C LEU A 540 -21.63 43.39 5.66
N ALA A 541 -20.45 43.81 5.21
CA ALA A 541 -20.03 43.50 3.84
C ALA A 541 -19.93 41.98 3.65
N GLY A 542 -20.65 41.44 2.66
CA GLY A 542 -20.51 40.07 2.18
C GLY A 542 -19.24 39.88 1.34
N SER A 543 -19.09 38.68 0.76
CA SER A 543 -17.95 38.33 -0.07
C SER A 543 -18.27 37.17 -1.02
N ASP A 544 -17.71 37.23 -2.23
CA ASP A 544 -17.73 36.12 -3.21
C ASP A 544 -16.40 35.36 -3.29
N SER A 545 -15.37 35.86 -2.62
CA SER A 545 -13.98 35.43 -2.85
C SER A 545 -13.20 35.17 -1.57
N ALA A 546 -13.77 35.41 -0.39
CA ALA A 546 -13.07 35.24 0.87
C ALA A 546 -14.05 34.95 2.02
N ALA A 547 -13.63 34.12 2.98
CA ALA A 547 -14.39 33.77 4.18
C ALA A 547 -13.48 33.80 5.41
N VAL A 548 -14.03 34.15 6.57
CA VAL A 548 -13.37 33.91 7.86
C VAL A 548 -13.34 32.39 8.10
N GLY A 549 -12.17 31.85 8.44
CA GLY A 549 -11.90 30.41 8.42
C GLY A 549 -11.60 29.84 7.02
N GLY A 550 -11.45 30.72 6.02
CA GLY A 550 -10.97 30.41 4.68
C GLY A 550 -11.73 29.30 3.96
N ASP A 551 -10.97 28.45 3.26
CA ASP A 551 -11.54 27.33 2.52
C ASP A 551 -12.28 26.34 3.44
N LEU A 552 -11.79 26.11 4.66
CA LEU A 552 -12.36 25.13 5.57
C LEU A 552 -13.78 25.51 5.99
N ALA A 553 -13.99 26.74 6.46
CA ALA A 553 -15.32 27.23 6.82
C ALA A 553 -16.28 27.25 5.62
N TYR A 554 -15.79 27.66 4.44
CA TYR A 554 -16.58 27.69 3.22
C TYR A 554 -16.96 26.29 2.72
N GLN A 555 -16.02 25.34 2.66
CA GLN A 555 -16.30 23.97 2.21
C GLN A 555 -17.22 23.26 3.19
N TYR A 556 -17.04 23.42 4.50
CA TYR A 556 -17.96 22.85 5.46
C TYR A 556 -19.36 23.43 5.32
N GLY A 557 -19.50 24.76 5.27
CA GLY A 557 -20.82 25.38 5.13
C GLY A 557 -21.52 25.06 3.81
N LYS A 558 -20.76 24.89 2.72
CA LYS A 558 -21.28 24.58 1.38
C LYS A 558 -21.59 23.10 1.17
N ASN A 559 -20.69 22.21 1.56
CA ASN A 559 -20.74 20.79 1.23
C ASN A 559 -21.08 19.89 2.43
N GLY A 560 -21.08 20.42 3.65
CA GLY A 560 -21.31 19.65 4.88
C GLY A 560 -20.13 18.78 5.31
N THR A 561 -18.97 18.89 4.66
CA THR A 561 -17.80 18.07 4.99
C THR A 561 -16.48 18.77 4.64
N LEU A 562 -15.41 18.34 5.32
CA LEU A 562 -14.01 18.65 5.03
C LEU A 562 -13.27 17.49 4.34
N THR A 563 -13.93 16.33 4.17
CA THR A 563 -13.35 15.12 3.59
C THR A 563 -12.61 15.41 2.28
N GLY A 564 -11.37 14.93 2.20
CA GLY A 564 -10.55 14.99 1.00
C GLY A 564 -9.78 16.29 0.81
N ILE A 565 -9.92 17.29 1.69
CA ILE A 565 -9.01 18.44 1.76
C ILE A 565 -7.63 17.93 2.17
N GLY A 566 -6.57 18.34 1.45
CA GLY A 566 -5.20 17.94 1.73
C GLY A 566 -4.68 18.50 3.05
N LEU A 567 -3.88 17.73 3.78
CA LEU A 567 -3.29 18.12 5.07
C LEU A 567 -2.58 19.49 4.98
N THR A 568 -1.67 19.65 4.03
CA THR A 568 -0.95 20.91 3.80
C THR A 568 -1.89 22.07 3.48
N SER A 569 -3.00 21.80 2.75
CA SER A 569 -3.98 22.84 2.42
C SER A 569 -4.78 23.29 3.63
N ALA A 570 -5.08 22.39 4.56
CA ALA A 570 -5.75 22.70 5.82
C ALA A 570 -4.80 23.45 6.78
N GLN A 571 -3.57 22.97 6.94
CA GLN A 571 -2.52 23.65 7.72
C GLN A 571 -2.25 25.07 7.22
N GLN A 572 -2.26 25.27 5.90
CA GLN A 572 -2.13 26.62 5.32
C GLN A 572 -3.27 27.56 5.73
N VAL A 573 -4.50 27.05 5.91
CA VAL A 573 -5.63 27.88 6.33
C VAL A 573 -5.47 28.29 7.79
N ILE A 574 -5.20 27.33 8.67
CA ILE A 574 -5.14 27.59 10.11
C ILE A 574 -3.85 28.31 10.53
N GLY A 575 -2.74 28.11 9.80
CA GLY A 575 -1.47 28.81 10.02
C GLY A 575 -1.38 30.21 9.40
N ASP A 576 -2.47 30.74 8.80
CA ASP A 576 -2.49 32.11 8.28
C ASP A 576 -2.45 33.12 9.44
N ALA A 577 -1.58 34.13 9.35
CA ALA A 577 -1.42 35.13 10.42
C ALA A 577 -2.68 35.97 10.69
N GLY A 578 -3.65 36.00 9.76
CA GLY A 578 -4.95 36.63 9.90
C GLY A 578 -6.09 35.64 10.19
N PHE A 579 -5.81 34.36 10.42
CA PHE A 579 -6.81 33.34 10.73
C PHE A 579 -7.72 33.80 11.88
N GLY A 580 -9.03 33.55 11.74
CA GLY A 580 -10.05 33.97 12.70
C GLY A 580 -10.44 35.46 12.68
N ALA A 581 -9.45 36.35 12.53
CA ALA A 581 -9.67 37.80 12.54
C ALA A 581 -10.10 38.35 11.18
N GLN A 582 -9.52 37.84 10.09
CA GLN A 582 -9.68 38.31 8.71
C GLN A 582 -10.23 37.23 7.79
N ALA A 583 -10.92 37.64 6.72
CA ALA A 583 -11.37 36.72 5.69
C ALA A 583 -10.18 36.31 4.80
N GLN A 584 -9.99 35.01 4.61
CA GLN A 584 -8.96 34.44 3.75
C GLN A 584 -9.54 34.16 2.36
N THR A 585 -8.70 34.29 1.32
CA THR A 585 -9.13 34.09 -0.07
C THR A 585 -9.50 32.64 -0.33
N LEU A 586 -10.64 32.42 -0.99
CA LEU A 586 -11.10 31.10 -1.37
C LEU A 586 -10.36 30.58 -2.60
N ARG A 587 -9.91 29.33 -2.52
CA ARG A 587 -9.25 28.59 -3.59
C ARG A 587 -10.25 27.65 -4.28
N PRO A 588 -10.02 27.29 -5.55
CA PRO A 588 -10.81 26.23 -6.20
C PRO A 588 -10.71 24.91 -5.43
N LEU A 589 -11.80 24.14 -5.33
CA LEU A 589 -11.82 22.87 -4.58
C LEU A 589 -10.71 21.91 -5.02
N ALA A 590 -10.47 21.78 -6.33
CA ALA A 590 -9.40 20.91 -6.84
C ALA A 590 -7.99 21.31 -6.34
N ALA A 591 -7.75 22.59 -6.05
CA ALA A 591 -6.47 23.11 -5.58
C ALA A 591 -6.26 22.91 -4.07
N ILE A 592 -7.30 22.51 -3.32
CA ILE A 592 -7.21 22.22 -1.89
C ILE A 592 -7.35 20.73 -1.58
N GLN A 593 -7.51 19.89 -2.60
CA GLN A 593 -7.57 18.43 -2.52
C GLN A 593 -6.25 17.78 -3.01
N GLU A 594 -5.13 18.47 -2.83
CA GLU A 594 -3.80 17.99 -3.18
C GLU A 594 -3.22 17.11 -2.06
N GLY A 595 -2.13 16.37 -2.34
CA GLY A 595 -1.47 15.51 -1.37
C GLY A 595 -2.09 14.11 -1.20
N SER A 596 -1.29 13.22 -0.62
CA SER A 596 -1.60 11.83 -0.25
C SER A 596 -2.42 11.78 1.04
N VAL A 597 -2.02 12.54 2.06
CA VAL A 597 -2.71 12.67 3.36
C VAL A 597 -3.79 13.75 3.30
N ARG A 598 -5.02 13.38 3.65
CA ARG A 598 -6.22 14.22 3.53
C ARG A 598 -7.11 14.08 4.75
N LEU A 599 -7.91 15.11 5.04
CA LEU A 599 -8.94 15.14 6.07
C LEU A 599 -10.06 14.13 5.81
N SER A 600 -10.71 13.67 6.88
CA SER A 600 -11.79 12.66 6.85
C SER A 600 -13.20 13.22 6.75
#